data_AF-A0A4Q3YLG1-F1
#
_entry.id   AF-A0A4Q3YLG1-F1
#
_cell.length_a   1.000
_cell.length_b   1.000
_cell.length_c   1.000
_cell.angle_alpha   90.00
_cell.angle_beta   90.00
_cell.angle_gamma   90.00
#
_symmetry.space_group_name_H-M   'P 1'
#
loop_
_entity.id
_entity.type
_entity.pdbx_description
1 polymer ?
#
loop_
_entity_poly.entity_id
_entity_poly.type
_entity_poly.pdbx_seq_one_letter_code
_entity_poly.pdbx_strand_id
1 'polypeptide(L)'
;MTKLLATLVVVLTLTGCRGVGTPVVIINNSTVTLESVQARGPGFAAFVGDIGPGERKKIEIYPSGEAGLGLTFKAMNRDFKSPVSGYFEPSYEVSVTVSRDMSVDVIGEF
;
A
#
# COMPACT_ATOMS: atom_id res chain seq x y z
N MET A 1 -25.01 5.84 -50.22
CA MET A 1 -25.30 4.54 -49.60
C MET A 1 -24.01 4.03 -48.93
N THR A 2 -23.56 4.65 -47.84
CA THR A 2 -23.81 4.23 -46.43
C THR A 2 -23.29 2.83 -46.07
N LYS A 3 -21.98 2.57 -46.18
CA LYS A 3 -21.32 1.42 -45.51
C LYS A 3 -19.88 1.74 -45.11
N LEU A 4 -19.68 2.73 -44.23
CA LEU A 4 -18.35 3.05 -43.69
C LEU A 4 -18.37 3.44 -42.21
N LEU A 5 -19.44 3.09 -41.50
CA LEU A 5 -19.68 3.47 -40.10
C LEU A 5 -20.08 2.25 -39.27
N ALA A 6 -19.17 1.34 -38.97
CA ALA A 6 -19.46 0.25 -38.04
C ALA A 6 -18.26 -0.32 -37.28
N THR A 7 -17.11 0.36 -37.23
CA THR A 7 -15.88 -0.24 -36.66
C THR A 7 -15.18 0.61 -35.61
N LEU A 8 -15.78 1.70 -35.11
CA LEU A 8 -15.07 2.67 -34.26
C LEU A 8 -15.89 3.17 -33.06
N VAL A 9 -16.58 2.33 -32.28
CA VAL A 9 -17.19 2.80 -31.01
C VAL A 9 -17.31 1.71 -29.93
N VAL A 10 -16.33 0.82 -29.77
CA VAL A 10 -16.33 -0.14 -28.63
C VAL A 10 -14.93 -0.27 -28.01
N VAL A 11 -14.27 0.85 -27.72
CA VAL A 11 -12.93 0.82 -27.06
C VAL A 11 -12.82 1.84 -25.90
N LEU A 12 -13.93 2.38 -25.38
CA LEU A 12 -13.85 3.58 -24.51
C LEU A 12 -14.58 3.54 -23.16
N THR A 13 -14.86 2.37 -22.58
CA THR A 13 -15.46 2.31 -21.23
C THR A 13 -14.79 1.32 -20.29
N LEU A 14 -13.46 1.26 -20.30
CA LEU A 14 -12.65 0.67 -19.21
C LEU A 14 -11.97 1.77 -18.39
N THR A 15 -12.66 2.89 -18.15
CA THR A 15 -12.30 3.78 -17.05
C THR A 15 -12.67 3.06 -15.75
N GLY A 16 -11.80 2.17 -15.30
CA GLY A 16 -11.94 1.57 -13.99
C GLY A 16 -12.02 2.70 -12.98
N CYS A 17 -13.15 2.79 -12.27
CA CYS A 17 -13.29 3.68 -11.13
C CYS A 17 -12.15 3.35 -10.18
N ARG A 18 -11.10 4.20 -10.14
CA ARG A 18 -10.06 4.08 -9.14
C ARG A 18 -10.77 4.39 -7.82
N GLY A 19 -10.89 3.39 -6.95
CA GLY A 19 -11.61 3.50 -5.67
C GLY A 19 -11.06 4.64 -4.81
N VAL A 20 -11.80 5.02 -3.79
CA VAL A 20 -11.32 5.96 -2.76
C VAL A 20 -10.03 5.39 -2.17
N GLY A 21 -8.94 6.17 -2.20
CA GLY A 21 -7.65 5.73 -1.67
C GLY A 21 -7.73 5.52 -0.16
N THR A 22 -7.09 4.46 0.33
CA THR A 22 -6.93 4.23 1.77
C THR A 22 -5.66 4.92 2.26
N PRO A 23 -5.73 5.88 3.19
CA PRO A 23 -4.55 6.48 3.78
C PRO A 23 -3.85 5.47 4.70
N VAL A 24 -2.53 5.30 4.51
CA VAL A 24 -1.69 4.44 5.36
C VAL A 24 -0.57 5.27 5.96
N VAL A 25 -0.44 5.23 7.27
CA VAL A 25 0.68 5.83 8.01
C VAL A 25 1.62 4.72 8.46
N ILE A 26 2.88 4.81 8.07
CA ILE A 26 3.94 3.87 8.44
C ILE A 26 4.89 4.57 9.40
N ILE A 27 5.09 3.97 10.56
CA ILE A 27 5.88 4.51 11.67
C ILE A 27 7.07 3.59 11.92
N ASN A 28 8.27 4.14 11.91
CA ASN A 28 9.48 3.41 12.29
C ASN A 28 9.79 3.64 13.78
N ASN A 29 9.35 2.74 14.65
CA ASN A 29 9.68 2.76 16.09
C ASN A 29 10.98 2.01 16.41
N SER A 30 11.74 1.61 15.40
CA SER A 30 13.05 1.00 15.59
C SER A 30 14.16 2.04 15.77
N THR A 31 15.38 1.56 15.99
CA THR A 31 16.58 2.41 16.11
C THR A 31 17.40 2.47 14.81
N VAL A 32 16.88 1.94 13.70
CA VAL A 32 17.59 1.85 12.42
C VAL A 32 16.75 2.43 11.29
N THR A 33 17.39 2.96 10.25
CA THR A 33 16.70 3.39 9.04
C THR A 33 16.12 2.17 8.32
N LEU A 34 14.86 2.28 7.90
CA LEU A 34 14.23 1.34 6.99
C LEU A 34 14.48 1.84 5.56
N GLU A 35 15.18 1.06 4.75
CA GLU A 35 15.52 1.42 3.38
C GLU A 35 14.52 0.81 2.41
N SER A 36 14.20 1.55 1.34
CA SER A 36 13.38 1.09 0.21
C SER A 36 12.05 0.45 0.62
N VAL A 37 11.36 1.07 1.59
CA VAL A 37 10.11 0.54 2.14
C VAL A 37 9.04 0.48 1.05
N GLN A 38 8.36 -0.67 0.97
CA GLN A 38 7.19 -0.89 0.12
C GLN A 38 6.05 -1.46 0.94
N ALA A 39 4.86 -0.87 0.79
CA ALA A 39 3.61 -1.43 1.28
C ALA A 39 3.01 -2.35 0.21
N ARG A 40 2.48 -3.50 0.63
CA ARG A 40 1.96 -4.52 -0.29
C ARG A 40 0.71 -5.20 0.26
N GLY A 41 -0.18 -5.59 -0.64
CA GLY A 41 -1.37 -6.36 -0.33
C GLY A 41 -2.12 -6.79 -1.60
N PRO A 42 -3.30 -7.40 -1.46
CA PRO A 42 -4.11 -7.82 -2.60
C PRO A 42 -4.46 -6.63 -3.51
N GLY A 43 -4.02 -6.68 -4.77
CA GLY A 43 -4.32 -5.65 -5.76
C GLY A 43 -3.49 -4.37 -5.66
N PHE A 44 -2.52 -4.27 -4.74
CA PHE A 44 -1.65 -3.09 -4.65
C PHE A 44 -0.22 -3.40 -4.23
N ALA A 45 0.70 -2.55 -4.71
CA ALA A 45 2.05 -2.39 -4.19
C ALA A 45 2.41 -0.90 -4.32
N ALA A 46 2.98 -0.32 -3.26
CA ALA A 46 3.28 1.10 -3.20
C ALA A 46 4.66 1.33 -2.60
N PHE A 47 5.49 2.13 -3.29
CA PHE A 47 6.78 2.55 -2.78
C PHE A 47 6.61 3.72 -1.81
N VAL A 48 7.25 3.61 -0.65
CA VAL A 48 7.19 4.59 0.45
C VAL A 48 8.51 5.37 0.56
N GLY A 49 9.61 4.75 0.13
CA GLY A 49 10.96 5.27 0.29
C GLY A 49 11.55 4.94 1.66
N ASP A 50 12.63 5.62 2.02
CA ASP A 50 13.34 5.36 3.27
C ASP A 50 12.61 6.00 4.46
N ILE A 51 12.66 5.37 5.64
CA ILE A 51 12.03 5.88 6.86
C ILE A 51 13.07 5.85 7.98
N GLY A 52 13.48 7.02 8.45
CA GLY A 52 14.45 7.16 9.54
C GLY A 52 13.89 6.71 10.90
N PRO A 53 14.75 6.50 11.92
CA PRO A 53 14.30 6.19 13.27
C PRO A 53 13.35 7.25 13.84
N GLY A 54 12.18 6.83 14.32
CA GLY A 54 11.13 7.72 14.83
C GLY A 54 10.36 8.50 13.75
N GLU A 55 10.69 8.33 12.48
CA GLU A 55 9.98 8.98 11.37
C GLU A 55 8.65 8.26 11.07
N ARG A 56 7.71 9.03 10.53
CA ARG A 56 6.44 8.55 9.99
C ARG A 56 6.26 9.01 8.55
N LYS A 57 5.76 8.13 7.69
CA LYS A 57 5.38 8.46 6.32
C LYS A 57 3.93 8.09 6.05
N LYS A 58 3.23 8.97 5.35
CA LYS A 58 1.85 8.75 4.92
C LYS A 58 1.81 8.52 3.41
N ILE A 59 1.12 7.48 2.98
CA ILE A 59 0.86 7.19 1.57
C ILE A 59 -0.62 6.89 1.36
N GLU A 60 -1.05 6.89 0.10
CA GLU A 60 -2.35 6.34 -0.30
C GLU A 60 -2.15 5.01 -1.02
N ILE A 61 -2.95 4.00 -0.66
CA ILE A 61 -3.03 2.72 -1.37
C ILE A 61 -4.41 2.53 -1.98
N TYR A 62 -4.49 1.68 -3.01
CA TYR A 62 -5.70 1.44 -3.77
C TYR A 62 -5.94 -0.07 -3.86
N PRO A 63 -6.44 -0.72 -2.79
CA PRO A 63 -6.72 -2.15 -2.79
C PRO A 63 -7.88 -2.48 -3.74
N SER A 64 -7.90 -3.69 -4.28
CA SER A 64 -8.97 -4.15 -5.18
C SER A 64 -10.18 -4.76 -4.47
N GLY A 65 -10.23 -4.72 -3.12
CA GLY A 65 -11.27 -5.35 -2.29
C GLY A 65 -10.88 -5.35 -0.81
N GLU A 66 -11.40 -6.32 -0.03
CA GLU A 66 -10.92 -6.58 1.34
C GLU A 66 -9.41 -6.76 1.35
N ALA A 67 -8.72 -5.97 2.18
CA ALA A 67 -7.28 -5.86 2.12
C ALA A 67 -6.62 -6.07 3.47
N GLY A 68 -5.61 -6.92 3.47
CA GLY A 68 -4.54 -6.88 4.45
C GLY A 68 -3.35 -6.10 3.90
N LEU A 69 -2.43 -5.73 4.79
CA LEU A 69 -1.21 -5.00 4.45
C LEU A 69 0.01 -5.72 5.02
N GLY A 70 1.09 -5.72 4.26
CA GLY A 70 2.42 -6.07 4.74
C GLY A 70 3.45 -5.11 4.21
N LEU A 71 4.66 -5.17 4.76
CA LEU A 71 5.80 -4.39 4.33
C LEU A 71 6.92 -5.28 3.78
N THR A 72 7.67 -4.72 2.84
CA THR A 72 9.03 -5.16 2.53
C THR A 72 9.98 -3.97 2.67
N PHE A 73 11.15 -4.20 3.26
CA PHE A 73 12.15 -3.16 3.47
C PHE A 73 13.51 -3.81 3.73
N LYS A 74 14.56 -3.01 3.65
CA LYS A 74 15.90 -3.40 4.07
C LYS A 74 16.27 -2.68 5.37
N ALA A 75 16.90 -3.39 6.30
CA ALA A 75 17.42 -2.82 7.54
C ALA A 75 18.65 -3.62 7.98
N MET A 76 19.66 -2.97 8.54
CA MET A 76 20.88 -3.65 9.01
C MET A 76 21.51 -4.57 7.93
N ASN A 77 21.49 -4.12 6.68
CA ASN A 77 21.95 -4.87 5.50
C ASN A 77 21.24 -6.22 5.26
N ARG A 78 20.00 -6.37 5.73
CA ARG A 78 19.15 -7.56 5.54
C ARG A 78 17.78 -7.17 4.99
N ASP A 79 17.22 -8.03 4.16
CA ASP A 79 15.86 -7.89 3.66
C ASP A 79 14.85 -8.43 4.67
N PHE A 80 13.78 -7.67 4.88
CA PHE A 80 12.64 -8.03 5.72
C PHE A 80 11.36 -8.06 4.88
N LYS A 81 10.51 -9.03 5.18
CA LYS A 81 9.20 -9.19 4.56
C LYS A 81 8.22 -9.65 5.63
N SER A 82 7.39 -8.74 6.12
CA SER A 82 6.32 -9.10 7.04
C SER A 82 5.26 -9.91 6.31
N PRO A 83 4.47 -10.77 6.97
CA PRO A 83 3.25 -11.29 6.38
C PRO A 83 2.30 -10.15 6.00
N VAL A 84 1.39 -10.43 5.05
CA VAL A 84 0.23 -9.56 4.84
C VAL A 84 -0.75 -9.89 5.96
N SER A 85 -1.08 -8.92 6.79
CA SER A 85 -1.94 -9.09 7.97
C SER A 85 -2.86 -7.89 8.15
N GLY A 86 -3.82 -8.05 9.06
CA GLY A 86 -4.86 -7.06 9.31
C GLY A 86 -6.03 -7.18 8.33
N TYR A 87 -7.17 -6.68 8.80
CA TYR A 87 -8.35 -6.39 8.00
C TYR A 87 -8.65 -4.91 8.23
N PHE A 88 -8.76 -4.13 7.15
CA PHE A 88 -9.22 -2.75 7.22
C PHE A 88 -10.21 -2.47 6.11
N GLU A 89 -11.21 -1.65 6.42
CA GLU A 89 -12.17 -1.19 5.42
C GLU A 89 -11.54 -0.07 4.58
N PRO A 90 -11.70 -0.08 3.25
CA PRO A 90 -11.23 0.99 2.40
C PRO A 90 -11.99 2.29 2.71
N SER A 91 -11.34 3.25 3.35
CA SER A 91 -11.74 4.66 3.60
C SER A 91 -11.19 5.19 4.93
N TYR A 92 -10.83 4.28 5.84
CA TYR A 92 -10.23 4.62 7.12
C TYR A 92 -8.71 4.70 7.06
N GLU A 93 -8.11 5.44 7.99
CA GLU A 93 -6.67 5.48 8.14
C GLU A 93 -6.13 4.18 8.75
N VAL A 94 -5.10 3.64 8.14
CA VAL A 94 -4.40 2.44 8.61
C VAL A 94 -3.05 2.84 9.15
N SER A 95 -2.76 2.47 10.39
CA SER A 95 -1.45 2.66 11.01
C SER A 95 -0.64 1.37 10.97
N VAL A 96 0.62 1.48 10.55
CA VAL A 96 1.58 0.38 10.45
C VAL A 96 2.81 0.75 11.25
N THR A 97 3.16 -0.06 12.25
CA THR A 97 4.32 0.19 13.09
C THR A 97 5.39 -0.87 12.86
N VAL A 98 6.62 -0.44 12.62
CA VAL A 98 7.81 -1.30 12.64
C VAL A 98 8.48 -1.19 14.00
N SER A 99 8.47 -2.28 14.75
CA SER A 99 9.03 -2.36 16.10
C SER A 99 10.55 -2.55 16.12
N ARG A 100 11.18 -2.44 17.29
CA ARG A 100 12.64 -2.57 17.45
C ARG A 100 13.20 -3.92 17.01
N ASP A 101 12.41 -4.98 17.10
CA ASP A 101 12.75 -6.33 16.65
C ASP A 101 12.42 -6.57 15.15
N MET A 102 12.08 -5.51 14.42
CA MET A 102 11.66 -5.53 13.01
C MET A 102 10.32 -6.24 12.76
N SER A 103 9.54 -6.55 13.81
CA SER A 103 8.15 -6.97 13.64
C SER A 103 7.29 -5.83 13.11
N VAL A 104 6.23 -6.19 12.39
CA VAL A 104 5.31 -5.24 11.75
C VAL A 104 3.91 -5.48 12.28
N ASP A 105 3.37 -4.45 12.91
CA ASP A 105 2.00 -4.44 13.43
C ASP A 105 1.13 -3.53 12.56
N VAL A 106 -0.02 -4.06 12.14
CA VAL A 106 -1.00 -3.33 11.31
C VAL A 106 -2.26 -3.14 12.14
N ILE A 107 -2.65 -1.89 12.35
CA ILE A 107 -3.86 -1.51 13.08
C ILE A 107 -4.70 -0.64 12.15
N GLY A 108 -5.90 -1.12 11.80
CA GLY A 108 -6.93 -0.27 11.19
C GLY A 108 -7.57 0.58 12.29
N GLU A 109 -7.68 1.88 12.08
CA GLU A 109 -8.59 2.71 12.88
C GLU A 109 -9.99 2.53 12.29
N PHE A 110 -10.97 2.19 13.13
CA PHE A 110 -12.37 1.94 12.72
C PHE A 110 -13.28 3.07 13.18
#